data_AF-A0A497N012-F1
#
_entry.id   AF-A0A497N012-F1
#
_cell.length_a   1.000
_cell.length_b   1.000
_cell.length_c   1.000
_cell.angle_alpha   90.00
_cell.angle_beta   90.00
_cell.angle_gamma   90.00
#
_symmetry.space_group_name_H-M   'P 1'
#
loop_
_entity.id
_entity.type
_entity.pdbx_description
1 polymer ?
#
loop_
_entity_poly.entity_id
_entity_poly.type
_entity_poly.pdbx_seq_one_letter_code
_entity_poly.pdbx_strand_id
1 'polypeptide(L)'
;VDVNEVAAHYTSPPNDVEVIPTASVVKVDIGVHIDGYIAATATTICFNPEYLSLREATIHALEEALKIVNTGVKVSSLGKVIEETIKRYGVQPIRNLTGHEMSRYAIHAGIHIPNVGLMNGSKIEEGKVYAIEPFSTTMEGYGEVENGPSGYIYRILKDKPPKGGEEKILFNVLREKFRSLPFALRWALKVSPVKDFRRVFNSLLQSRHIYAYPVLVEKKRQPVAQSEHTFIIYKGKVEVTTI
;
A
#
# COMPACT_ATOMS: atom_id res chain seq x y z
N VAL A 1 -3.93 -1.24 -8.61
CA VAL A 1 -5.29 -1.60 -9.09
C VAL A 1 -5.37 -3.10 -8.98
N ASP A 2 -5.95 -3.55 -7.89
CA ASP A 2 -5.72 -4.88 -7.37
C ASP A 2 -7.05 -5.62 -7.40
N VAL A 3 -7.12 -6.69 -8.19
CA VAL A 3 -8.37 -7.37 -8.53
C VAL A 3 -8.52 -8.65 -7.72
N ASN A 4 -9.71 -8.83 -7.14
CA ASN A 4 -10.12 -10.00 -6.38
C ASN A 4 -9.14 -10.33 -5.25
N GLU A 5 -8.46 -11.48 -5.32
CA GLU A 5 -7.54 -12.00 -4.30
C GLU A 5 -6.23 -11.23 -4.19
N VAL A 6 -5.87 -10.48 -5.23
CA VAL A 6 -4.72 -9.58 -5.17
C VAL A 6 -5.07 -8.47 -4.20
N ALA A 7 -4.38 -8.42 -3.07
CA ALA A 7 -4.64 -7.49 -1.99
C ALA A 7 -4.01 -6.12 -2.26
N ALA A 8 -2.75 -6.11 -2.71
CA ALA A 8 -1.98 -4.90 -2.94
C ALA A 8 -0.79 -5.13 -3.88
N HIS A 9 -0.16 -4.01 -4.26
CA HIS A 9 1.08 -3.93 -5.03
C HIS A 9 1.02 -4.34 -6.51
N TYR A 10 -0.15 -4.47 -7.12
CA TYR A 10 -0.25 -4.64 -8.56
C TYR A 10 -0.44 -3.29 -9.28
N THR A 11 0.41 -3.03 -10.28
CA THR A 11 0.17 -2.00 -11.29
C THR A 11 0.50 -2.54 -12.68
N SER A 12 -0.30 -2.19 -13.68
CA SER A 12 -0.14 -2.71 -15.03
C SER A 12 1.25 -2.41 -15.62
N PRO A 13 1.94 -3.40 -16.20
CA PRO A 13 3.15 -3.18 -16.99
C PRO A 13 2.84 -2.47 -18.33
N PRO A 14 3.86 -2.05 -19.09
CA PRO A 14 3.65 -1.61 -20.47
C PRO A 14 2.95 -2.68 -21.31
N ASN A 15 1.96 -2.26 -22.11
CA ASN A 15 1.18 -3.14 -23.01
C ASN A 15 0.45 -4.28 -22.29
N ASP A 16 0.07 -4.05 -21.03
CA ASP A 16 -0.83 -4.94 -20.32
C ASP A 16 -2.18 -5.04 -21.06
N VAL A 17 -2.62 -6.27 -21.30
CA VAL A 17 -3.87 -6.58 -22.02
C VAL A 17 -4.96 -7.08 -21.09
N GLU A 18 -4.65 -7.21 -19.80
CA GLU A 18 -5.62 -7.63 -18.79
C GLU A 18 -6.78 -6.62 -18.69
N VAL A 19 -7.98 -7.15 -18.48
CA VAL A 19 -9.21 -6.37 -18.33
C VAL A 19 -9.88 -6.71 -17.02
N ILE A 20 -10.55 -5.73 -16.41
CA ILE A 20 -11.32 -5.95 -15.18
C ILE A 20 -12.49 -6.90 -15.46
N PRO A 21 -12.58 -8.07 -14.79
CA PRO A 21 -13.69 -9.00 -14.98
C PRO A 21 -15.02 -8.42 -14.49
N THR A 22 -16.13 -8.81 -15.12
CA THR A 22 -17.48 -8.25 -14.88
C THR A 22 -18.00 -8.41 -13.45
N ALA A 23 -17.56 -9.44 -12.71
CA ALA A 23 -17.99 -9.72 -11.34
C ALA A 23 -16.79 -9.72 -10.38
N SER A 24 -16.03 -8.61 -10.37
CA SER A 24 -14.79 -8.50 -9.61
C SER A 24 -14.88 -7.55 -8.41
N VAL A 25 -13.93 -7.72 -7.48
CA VAL A 25 -13.68 -6.79 -6.37
C VAL A 25 -12.39 -6.04 -6.67
N VAL A 26 -12.49 -4.76 -6.99
CA VAL A 26 -11.35 -3.97 -7.52
C VAL A 26 -10.94 -2.92 -6.50
N LYS A 27 -9.70 -3.00 -6.03
CA LYS A 27 -9.11 -2.00 -5.16
C LYS A 27 -8.33 -0.99 -5.99
N VAL A 28 -8.62 0.28 -5.78
CA VAL A 28 -7.94 1.41 -6.42
C VAL A 28 -7.24 2.18 -5.32
N ASP A 29 -5.91 2.05 -5.29
CA ASP A 29 -5.00 2.70 -4.34
C ASP A 29 -4.18 3.76 -5.09
N ILE A 30 -4.21 4.99 -4.57
CA ILE A 30 -3.64 6.18 -5.21
C ILE A 30 -2.80 6.95 -4.20
N GLY A 31 -1.57 7.25 -4.63
CA GLY A 31 -0.67 8.17 -3.92
C GLY A 31 -0.42 9.45 -4.73
N VAL A 32 -0.43 10.59 -4.06
CA VAL A 32 -0.02 11.90 -4.57
C VAL A 32 1.01 12.51 -3.63
N HIS A 33 1.93 13.32 -4.16
CA HIS A 33 2.79 14.13 -3.30
C HIS A 33 3.04 15.54 -3.85
N ILE A 34 3.24 16.49 -2.95
CA ILE A 34 3.76 17.83 -3.25
C ILE A 34 5.08 17.97 -2.48
N ASP A 35 6.20 18.16 -3.19
CA ASP A 35 7.54 18.27 -2.59
C ASP A 35 7.91 17.17 -1.58
N GLY A 36 7.34 15.98 -1.75
CA GLY A 36 7.54 14.80 -0.91
C GLY A 36 6.59 14.66 0.26
N TYR A 37 5.65 15.59 0.47
CA TYR A 37 4.54 15.40 1.40
C TYR A 37 3.47 14.55 0.73
N ILE A 38 3.18 13.39 1.31
CA ILE A 38 2.40 12.31 0.67
C ILE A 38 0.96 12.34 1.19
N ALA A 39 0.02 12.12 0.28
CA ALA A 39 -1.33 11.68 0.58
C ALA A 39 -1.57 10.34 -0.13
N ALA A 40 -1.97 9.34 0.63
CA ALA A 40 -2.38 8.01 0.16
C ALA A 40 -3.85 7.77 0.50
N THR A 41 -4.58 7.18 -0.44
CA THR A 41 -5.97 6.78 -0.23
C THR A 41 -6.32 5.66 -1.17
N ALA A 42 -7.24 4.82 -0.72
CA ALA A 42 -7.69 3.66 -1.44
C ALA A 42 -9.19 3.45 -1.24
N THR A 43 -9.82 2.88 -2.25
CA THR A 43 -11.21 2.44 -2.18
C THR A 43 -11.42 1.14 -2.95
N THR A 44 -12.46 0.41 -2.58
CA THR A 44 -12.89 -0.79 -3.29
C THR A 44 -14.14 -0.52 -4.11
N ILE A 45 -14.07 -0.80 -5.41
CA ILE A 45 -15.20 -0.87 -6.32
C ILE A 45 -15.61 -2.34 -6.43
N CYS A 46 -16.83 -2.66 -5.99
CA CYS A 46 -17.33 -4.03 -5.96
C CYS A 46 -18.38 -4.22 -7.06
N PHE A 47 -18.03 -5.00 -8.09
CA PHE A 47 -18.93 -5.36 -9.19
C PHE A 47 -19.69 -6.67 -8.95
N ASN A 48 -19.28 -7.46 -7.95
CA ASN A 48 -20.02 -8.64 -7.51
C ASN A 48 -20.79 -8.34 -6.21
N PRO A 49 -22.14 -8.29 -6.24
CA PRO A 49 -22.97 -8.04 -5.06
C PRO A 49 -22.71 -8.98 -3.87
N GLU A 50 -22.26 -10.20 -4.12
CA GLU A 50 -21.94 -11.19 -3.08
C GLU A 50 -20.84 -10.71 -2.13
N TYR A 51 -19.94 -9.85 -2.61
CA TYR A 51 -18.79 -9.35 -1.86
C TYR A 51 -18.95 -7.91 -1.36
N LEU A 52 -20.17 -7.36 -1.37
CA LEU A 52 -20.43 -6.02 -0.85
C LEU A 52 -20.04 -5.89 0.63
N SER A 53 -20.27 -6.95 1.43
CA SER A 53 -19.90 -6.96 2.84
C SER A 53 -18.41 -6.73 3.09
N LEU A 54 -17.52 -7.19 2.19
CA LEU A 54 -16.08 -6.91 2.28
C LEU A 54 -15.80 -5.41 2.17
N ARG A 55 -16.40 -4.74 1.18
CA ARG A 55 -16.25 -3.30 0.98
C ARG A 55 -16.80 -2.53 2.18
N GLU A 56 -18.05 -2.77 2.57
CA GLU A 56 -18.70 -2.06 3.67
C GLU A 56 -17.95 -2.24 5.00
N ALA A 57 -17.42 -3.45 5.25
CA ALA A 57 -16.59 -3.71 6.42
C ALA A 57 -15.36 -2.81 6.49
N THR A 58 -14.65 -2.62 5.36
CA THR A 58 -13.44 -1.76 5.33
C THR A 58 -13.77 -0.28 5.49
N ILE A 59 -14.85 0.21 4.88
CA ILE A 59 -15.29 1.61 4.99
C ILE A 59 -15.63 1.93 6.45
N HIS A 60 -16.51 1.14 7.06
CA HIS A 60 -16.92 1.42 8.44
C HIS A 60 -15.80 1.17 9.45
N ALA A 61 -14.91 0.19 9.22
CA ALA A 61 -13.74 0.02 10.07
C ALA A 61 -12.80 1.22 10.03
N LEU A 62 -12.62 1.84 8.86
CA LEU A 62 -11.84 3.05 8.69
C LEU A 62 -12.49 4.23 9.43
N GLU A 63 -13.79 4.42 9.26
CA GLU A 63 -14.56 5.47 9.95
C GLU A 63 -14.50 5.33 11.48
N GLU A 64 -14.73 4.12 12.01
CA GLU A 64 -14.68 3.87 13.46
C GLU A 64 -13.26 4.05 14.02
N ALA A 65 -12.23 3.63 13.28
CA ALA A 65 -10.86 3.89 13.69
C ALA A 65 -10.57 5.39 13.75
N LEU A 66 -10.93 6.16 12.72
CA LEU A 66 -10.70 7.61 12.64
C LEU A 66 -11.41 8.39 13.76
N LYS A 67 -12.57 7.92 14.25
CA LYS A 67 -13.27 8.54 15.40
C LYS A 67 -12.47 8.52 16.69
N ILE A 68 -11.61 7.51 16.87
CA ILE A 68 -10.83 7.35 18.11
C ILE A 68 -9.36 7.75 17.96
N VAL A 69 -8.90 8.07 16.76
CA VAL A 69 -7.52 8.55 16.53
C VAL A 69 -7.30 9.84 17.29
N ASN A 70 -6.23 9.87 18.08
CA ASN A 70 -5.73 11.07 18.75
C ASN A 70 -4.28 10.86 19.23
N THR A 71 -3.58 11.93 19.57
CA THR A 71 -2.25 11.86 20.19
C THR A 71 -2.28 10.98 21.44
N GLY A 72 -1.34 10.05 21.54
CA GLY A 72 -1.19 9.12 22.66
C GLY A 72 -2.04 7.86 22.59
N VAL A 73 -2.97 7.77 21.63
CA VAL A 73 -3.75 6.54 21.39
C VAL A 73 -2.82 5.44 20.91
N LYS A 74 -2.98 4.24 21.48
CA LYS A 74 -2.18 3.07 21.08
C LYS A 74 -2.64 2.57 19.71
N VAL A 75 -1.69 2.22 18.84
CA VAL A 75 -2.02 1.63 17.53
C VAL A 75 -2.75 0.29 17.67
N SER A 76 -2.52 -0.43 18.77
CA SER A 76 -3.25 -1.67 19.11
C SER A 76 -4.73 -1.43 19.41
N SER A 77 -5.09 -0.26 19.95
CA SER A 77 -6.49 0.13 20.15
C SER A 77 -7.19 0.38 18.81
N LEU A 78 -6.50 1.02 17.86
CA LEU A 78 -7.00 1.20 16.49
C LEU A 78 -7.24 -0.16 15.81
N GLY A 79 -6.24 -1.05 15.87
CA GLY A 79 -6.38 -2.39 15.30
C GLY A 79 -7.49 -3.24 15.91
N LYS A 80 -7.75 -3.09 17.22
CA LYS A 80 -8.89 -3.74 17.88
C LYS A 80 -10.22 -3.23 17.34
N VAL A 81 -10.38 -1.91 17.18
CA VAL A 81 -11.60 -1.31 16.62
C VAL A 81 -11.82 -1.76 15.18
N ILE A 82 -10.76 -1.77 14.37
CA ILE A 82 -10.81 -2.25 13.00
C ILE A 82 -11.26 -3.72 12.96
N GLU A 83 -10.63 -4.58 13.73
CA GLU A 83 -10.94 -6.01 13.78
C GLU A 83 -12.37 -6.29 14.23
N GLU A 84 -12.81 -5.67 15.32
CA GLU A 84 -14.18 -5.85 15.84
C GLU A 84 -15.22 -5.35 14.84
N THR A 85 -14.94 -4.25 14.15
CA THR A 85 -15.85 -3.70 13.13
C THR A 85 -15.94 -4.64 11.93
N ILE A 86 -14.80 -5.08 11.38
CA ILE A 86 -14.77 -6.00 10.24
C ILE A 86 -15.51 -7.30 10.56
N LYS A 87 -15.29 -7.88 11.76
CA LYS A 87 -15.93 -9.13 12.18
C LYS A 87 -17.46 -9.04 12.29
N ARG A 88 -18.04 -7.86 12.56
CA ARG A 88 -19.51 -7.68 12.62
C ARG A 88 -20.18 -7.84 11.25
N TYR A 89 -19.44 -7.69 10.16
CA TYR A 89 -19.92 -7.91 8.80
C TYR A 89 -19.90 -9.38 8.37
N GLY A 90 -19.51 -10.29 9.27
CA GLY A 90 -19.37 -11.71 8.93
C GLY A 90 -18.20 -11.98 7.96
N VAL A 91 -17.17 -11.14 8.00
CA VAL A 91 -15.93 -11.24 7.22
C VAL A 91 -14.73 -11.07 8.16
N GLN A 92 -13.50 -11.30 7.68
CA GLN A 92 -12.32 -11.26 8.55
C GLN A 92 -11.24 -10.28 8.05
N PRO A 93 -10.44 -9.67 8.94
CA PRO A 93 -9.36 -8.78 8.54
C PRO A 93 -8.17 -9.53 7.96
N ILE A 94 -7.41 -8.89 7.07
CA ILE A 94 -6.05 -9.34 6.71
C ILE A 94 -5.08 -8.88 7.81
N ARG A 95 -4.51 -9.81 8.57
CA ARG A 95 -3.75 -9.50 9.79
C ARG A 95 -2.30 -9.08 9.56
N ASN A 96 -1.71 -9.42 8.40
CA ASN A 96 -0.34 -9.08 8.04
C ASN A 96 -0.23 -7.94 7.00
N LEU A 97 -1.33 -7.22 6.78
CA LEU A 97 -1.35 -5.89 6.13
C LEU A 97 -1.82 -4.85 7.15
N THR A 98 -1.22 -3.68 7.10
CA THR A 98 -1.34 -2.67 8.15
C THR A 98 -1.18 -1.30 7.54
N GLY A 99 -1.88 -0.31 8.09
CA GLY A 99 -1.53 1.08 7.87
C GLY A 99 -0.16 1.42 8.42
N HIS A 100 0.29 2.64 8.15
CA HIS A 100 1.68 3.02 8.40
C HIS A 100 1.85 4.52 8.66
N GLU A 101 2.90 4.86 9.40
CA GLU A 101 3.42 6.22 9.46
C GLU A 101 4.04 6.60 8.10
N MET A 102 3.92 7.88 7.74
CA MET A 102 4.54 8.47 6.56
C MET A 102 5.45 9.62 6.96
N SER A 103 6.51 9.83 6.18
CA SER A 103 7.33 11.04 6.29
C SER A 103 7.72 11.56 4.91
N ARG A 104 8.38 12.72 4.86
CA ARG A 104 8.70 13.37 3.59
C ARG A 104 9.55 12.45 2.70
N TYR A 105 9.06 12.13 1.50
CA TYR A 105 9.64 11.16 0.55
C TYR A 105 9.71 9.70 1.04
N ALA A 106 9.02 9.32 2.11
CA ALA A 106 8.98 7.96 2.60
C ALA A 106 7.53 7.53 2.90
N ILE A 107 6.99 6.69 2.02
CA ILE A 107 5.63 6.13 2.13
C ILE A 107 5.50 5.18 3.32
N HIS A 108 6.53 4.39 3.64
CA HIS A 108 6.54 3.56 4.84
C HIS A 108 7.61 4.11 5.78
N ALA A 109 7.17 4.67 6.92
CA ALA A 109 8.03 5.19 7.97
C ALA A 109 7.62 4.59 9.33
N GLY A 110 8.48 4.78 10.33
CA GLY A 110 8.17 4.63 11.74
C GLY A 110 7.35 3.38 12.11
N ILE A 111 6.12 3.61 12.57
CA ILE A 111 5.24 2.59 13.16
C ILE A 111 4.16 2.11 12.18
N HIS A 112 3.63 0.93 12.46
CA HIS A 112 2.51 0.33 11.73
C HIS A 112 1.21 0.42 12.54
N ILE A 113 0.09 0.64 11.85
CA ILE A 113 -1.26 0.61 12.42
C ILE A 113 -1.93 -0.70 12.01
N PRO A 114 -2.02 -1.70 12.90
CA PRO A 114 -2.49 -3.02 12.54
C PRO A 114 -4.00 -3.05 12.26
N ASN A 115 -4.44 -4.03 11.47
CA ASN A 115 -5.86 -4.34 11.25
C ASN A 115 -6.44 -5.34 12.26
N VAL A 116 -5.63 -5.75 13.22
CA VAL A 116 -6.01 -6.64 14.33
C VAL A 116 -5.45 -6.12 15.66
N GLY A 117 -6.12 -6.45 16.76
CA GLY A 117 -5.63 -6.17 18.10
C GLY A 117 -4.35 -6.95 18.37
N LEU A 118 -3.21 -6.25 18.47
CA LEU A 118 -1.91 -6.85 18.78
C LEU A 118 -1.33 -6.27 20.07
N MET A 119 -0.42 -7.00 20.72
CA MET A 119 0.41 -6.45 21.79
C MET A 119 1.46 -5.50 21.20
N ASN A 120 1.03 -4.29 20.84
CA ASN A 120 1.87 -3.21 20.35
C ASN A 120 1.70 -1.97 21.25
N GLY A 121 2.82 -1.50 21.81
CA GLY A 121 2.88 -0.35 22.71
C GLY A 121 3.05 1.00 22.03
N SER A 122 3.30 1.03 20.72
CA SER A 122 3.44 2.25 19.93
C SER A 122 2.16 3.08 19.97
N LYS A 123 2.34 4.40 19.92
CA LYS A 123 1.27 5.38 20.03
C LYS A 123 1.30 6.33 18.85
N ILE A 124 0.15 6.88 18.53
CA ILE A 124 0.02 8.01 17.62
C ILE A 124 0.68 9.23 18.26
N GLU A 125 1.56 9.91 17.52
CA GLU A 125 2.32 11.07 18.01
C GLU A 125 1.91 12.35 17.27
N GLU A 126 2.04 13.48 17.96
CA GLU A 126 1.82 14.81 17.40
C GLU A 126 2.87 15.15 16.32
N GLY A 127 2.44 15.84 15.27
CA GLY A 127 3.29 16.30 14.16
C GLY A 127 3.57 15.23 13.11
N LYS A 128 3.02 14.02 13.27
CA LYS A 128 3.20 12.91 12.34
C LYS A 128 2.02 12.73 11.39
N VAL A 129 2.28 12.02 10.29
CA VAL A 129 1.32 11.68 9.25
C VAL A 129 1.18 10.18 9.20
N TYR A 130 -0.03 9.68 9.04
CA TYR A 130 -0.33 8.26 9.02
C TYR A 130 -1.36 7.93 7.95
N ALA A 131 -1.31 6.69 7.47
CA ALA A 131 -2.39 6.04 6.75
C ALA A 131 -3.04 4.97 7.66
N ILE A 132 -4.37 4.94 7.69
CA ILE A 132 -5.13 3.78 8.19
C ILE A 132 -5.77 3.13 6.97
N GLU A 133 -5.47 1.85 6.76
CA GLU A 133 -5.92 1.06 5.60
C GLU A 133 -6.47 -0.31 6.03
N PRO A 134 -7.76 -0.40 6.38
CA PRO A 134 -8.39 -1.68 6.67
C PRO A 134 -8.48 -2.55 5.43
N PHE A 135 -8.03 -3.80 5.57
CA PHE A 135 -8.22 -4.86 4.58
C PHE A 135 -9.12 -5.95 5.14
N SER A 136 -10.07 -6.43 4.34
CA SER A 136 -10.94 -7.54 4.69
C SER A 136 -10.94 -8.62 3.62
N THR A 137 -11.22 -9.86 4.02
CA THR A 137 -11.44 -11.01 3.13
C THR A 137 -12.57 -11.89 3.67
N THR A 138 -13.03 -12.85 2.87
CA THR A 138 -14.13 -13.76 3.22
C THR A 138 -13.77 -14.64 4.42
N MET A 139 -14.76 -15.24 5.08
CA MET A 139 -14.53 -16.16 6.20
C MET A 139 -13.82 -17.45 5.79
N GLU A 140 -13.94 -17.84 4.52
CA GLU A 140 -13.23 -18.95 3.91
C GLU A 140 -11.74 -18.64 3.71
N GLY A 141 -11.39 -17.35 3.66
CA GLY A 141 -10.03 -16.84 3.52
C GLY A 141 -9.10 -17.30 4.66
N TYR A 142 -7.80 -17.16 4.44
CA TYR A 142 -6.79 -17.42 5.45
C TYR A 142 -6.62 -16.23 6.40
N GLY A 143 -6.96 -15.01 5.94
CA GLY A 143 -6.76 -13.76 6.70
C GLY A 143 -5.31 -13.28 6.70
N GLU A 144 -4.47 -13.77 5.77
CA GLU A 144 -3.13 -13.23 5.48
C GLU A 144 -2.86 -13.23 3.99
N VAL A 145 -1.93 -12.37 3.59
CA VAL A 145 -1.36 -12.36 2.25
C VAL A 145 0.01 -13.04 2.20
N GLU A 146 0.38 -13.50 1.03
CA GLU A 146 1.71 -14.00 0.69
C GLU A 146 2.29 -13.27 -0.53
N ASN A 147 3.62 -13.33 -0.65
CA ASN A 147 4.32 -12.74 -1.79
C ASN A 147 4.07 -13.60 -3.04
N GLY A 148 3.46 -12.99 -4.05
CA GLY A 148 3.36 -13.53 -5.40
C GLY A 148 4.53 -13.09 -6.30
N PRO A 149 4.33 -13.14 -7.63
CA PRO A 149 5.25 -12.57 -8.62
C PRO A 149 5.48 -11.07 -8.44
N SER A 150 6.38 -10.48 -9.24
CA SER A 150 6.61 -9.03 -9.21
C SER A 150 5.33 -8.27 -9.56
N GLY A 151 5.00 -7.24 -8.75
CA GLY A 151 3.85 -6.37 -8.98
C GLY A 151 4.14 -5.16 -9.87
N TYR A 152 5.29 -5.18 -10.55
CA TYR A 152 5.77 -4.09 -11.41
C TYR A 152 5.99 -2.75 -10.68
N ILE A 153 6.07 -2.78 -9.35
CA ILE A 153 6.41 -1.65 -8.49
C ILE A 153 7.82 -1.86 -7.93
N TYR A 154 8.62 -0.81 -7.94
CA TYR A 154 10.02 -0.84 -7.51
C TYR A 154 10.35 0.36 -6.64
N ARG A 155 11.47 0.30 -5.92
CA ARG A 155 12.05 1.47 -5.23
C ARG A 155 13.57 1.46 -5.31
N ILE A 156 14.18 2.63 -5.17
CA ILE A 156 15.61 2.75 -4.93
C ILE A 156 15.91 2.21 -3.52
N LEU A 157 16.93 1.35 -3.41
CA LEU A 157 17.34 0.75 -2.14
C LEU A 157 18.65 1.33 -1.61
N LYS A 158 19.57 1.73 -2.51
CA LYS A 158 20.90 2.23 -2.14
C LYS A 158 21.01 3.73 -2.36
N ASP A 159 21.80 4.39 -1.52
CA ASP A 159 22.15 5.79 -1.74
C ASP A 159 23.29 5.99 -2.73
N LYS A 160 24.16 5.00 -2.91
CA LYS A 160 25.29 5.12 -3.84
C LYS A 160 24.95 4.43 -5.17
N PRO A 161 25.24 5.07 -6.30
CA PRO A 161 25.04 4.44 -7.59
C PRO A 161 26.05 3.30 -7.82
N PRO A 162 25.79 2.44 -8.81
CA PRO A 162 26.81 1.56 -9.38
C PRO A 162 28.07 2.34 -9.81
N LYS A 163 29.21 1.66 -9.88
CA LYS A 163 30.52 2.31 -10.14
C LYS A 163 30.57 3.04 -11.50
N GLY A 164 29.90 2.52 -12.52
CA GLY A 164 29.91 3.07 -13.88
C GLY A 164 28.92 2.36 -14.80
N GLY A 165 29.05 2.59 -16.11
CA GLY A 165 28.22 1.95 -17.12
C GLY A 165 26.79 2.47 -17.22
N GLU A 166 26.00 1.81 -18.04
CA GLU A 166 24.57 2.11 -18.23
C GLU A 166 23.77 1.95 -16.94
N GLU A 167 24.19 1.07 -16.04
CA GLU A 167 23.59 0.89 -14.71
C GLU A 167 23.67 2.17 -13.89
N LYS A 168 24.83 2.85 -13.87
CA LYS A 168 25.00 4.14 -13.18
C LYS A 168 24.11 5.21 -13.79
N ILE A 169 24.03 5.25 -15.13
CA ILE A 169 23.21 6.23 -15.85
C ILE A 169 21.74 6.03 -15.52
N LEU A 170 21.21 4.82 -15.68
CA LEU A 170 19.81 4.50 -15.40
C LEU A 170 19.48 4.74 -13.92
N PHE A 171 20.34 4.28 -13.01
CA PHE A 171 20.14 4.49 -11.57
C PHE A 171 20.03 5.98 -11.21
N ASN A 172 20.91 6.82 -11.75
CA ASN A 172 20.88 8.26 -11.46
C ASN A 172 19.59 8.91 -11.95
N VAL A 173 19.11 8.57 -13.15
CA VAL A 173 17.84 9.08 -13.68
C VAL A 173 16.67 8.63 -12.81
N LEU A 174 16.60 7.34 -12.44
CA LEU A 174 15.53 6.84 -11.58
C LEU A 174 15.55 7.52 -10.21
N ARG A 175 16.74 7.72 -9.62
CA ARG A 175 16.89 8.40 -8.33
C ARG A 175 16.52 9.88 -8.41
N GLU A 176 16.89 10.58 -9.47
CA GLU A 176 16.51 11.97 -9.66
C GLU A 176 14.98 12.12 -9.79
N LYS A 177 14.34 11.23 -10.56
CA LYS A 177 12.90 11.26 -10.83
C LYS A 177 12.04 10.81 -9.65
N PHE A 178 12.44 9.73 -8.96
CA PHE A 178 11.58 9.07 -7.97
C PHE A 178 12.13 9.15 -6.54
N ARG A 179 13.40 9.53 -6.36
CA ARG A 179 14.09 9.55 -5.06
C ARG A 179 13.94 8.21 -4.34
N SER A 180 13.34 8.21 -3.15
CA SER A 180 13.04 7.03 -2.34
C SER A 180 11.60 6.52 -2.49
N LEU A 181 10.76 7.22 -3.26
CA LEU A 181 9.37 6.81 -3.47
C LEU A 181 9.30 5.59 -4.40
N PRO A 182 8.28 4.73 -4.24
CA PRO A 182 8.01 3.66 -5.19
C PRO A 182 7.70 4.21 -6.60
N PHE A 183 8.06 3.44 -7.61
CA PHE A 183 7.80 3.76 -9.01
C PHE A 183 7.43 2.50 -9.81
N ALA A 184 6.57 2.67 -10.82
CA ALA A 184 6.14 1.57 -11.69
C ALA A 184 7.17 1.27 -12.80
N LEU A 185 7.21 0.02 -13.28
CA LEU A 185 8.03 -0.39 -14.44
C LEU A 185 7.78 0.52 -15.66
N ARG A 186 6.51 0.80 -15.93
CA ARG A 186 6.07 1.64 -17.05
C ARG A 186 6.57 3.09 -16.96
N TRP A 187 6.83 3.60 -15.76
CA TRP A 187 7.41 4.93 -15.59
C TRP A 187 8.92 4.91 -15.76
N ALA A 188 9.58 3.90 -15.18
CA ALA A 188 11.02 3.69 -15.35
C ALA A 188 11.40 3.54 -16.83
N LEU A 189 10.60 2.82 -17.61
CA LEU A 189 10.82 2.64 -19.05
C LEU A 189 10.70 3.99 -19.80
N LYS A 190 9.70 4.82 -19.50
CA LYS A 190 9.47 6.10 -20.17
C LYS A 190 10.60 7.12 -19.99
N VAL A 191 11.26 7.10 -18.82
CA VAL A 191 12.35 8.03 -18.52
C VAL A 191 13.72 7.44 -18.83
N SER A 192 13.78 6.19 -19.29
CA SER A 192 15.05 5.49 -19.47
C SER A 192 15.87 6.10 -20.62
N PRO A 193 17.14 6.50 -20.37
CA PRO A 193 18.04 6.96 -21.43
C PRO A 193 18.84 5.81 -22.07
N VAL A 194 18.71 4.58 -21.56
CA VAL A 194 19.53 3.44 -22.00
C VAL A 194 18.80 2.63 -23.07
N LYS A 195 19.55 2.13 -24.07
CA LYS A 195 18.95 1.42 -25.20
C LYS A 195 18.41 0.05 -24.80
N ASP A 196 19.15 -0.69 -23.98
CA ASP A 196 18.77 -2.02 -23.49
C ASP A 196 18.27 -1.93 -22.04
N PHE A 197 17.10 -1.32 -21.86
CA PHE A 197 16.49 -1.11 -20.55
C PHE A 197 16.38 -2.41 -19.75
N ARG A 198 15.92 -3.50 -20.36
CA ARG A 198 15.62 -4.76 -19.65
C ARG A 198 16.88 -5.36 -19.03
N ARG A 199 17.99 -5.43 -19.77
CA ARG A 199 19.26 -5.94 -19.24
C ARG A 199 19.78 -5.07 -18.10
N VAL A 200 19.82 -3.76 -18.30
CA VAL A 200 20.36 -2.80 -17.31
C VAL A 200 19.50 -2.77 -16.05
N PHE A 201 18.18 -2.77 -16.19
CA PHE A 201 17.24 -2.78 -15.07
C PHE A 201 17.34 -4.08 -14.25
N ASN A 202 17.48 -5.24 -14.91
CA ASN A 202 17.72 -6.52 -14.24
C ASN A 202 19.07 -6.55 -13.50
N SER A 203 20.11 -5.94 -14.07
CA SER A 203 21.42 -5.76 -13.41
C SER A 203 21.28 -4.95 -12.12
N LEU A 204 20.47 -3.88 -12.12
CA LEU A 204 20.17 -3.09 -10.92
C LEU A 204 19.39 -3.88 -9.84
N LEU A 205 18.48 -4.77 -10.25
CA LEU A 205 17.77 -5.68 -9.34
C LEU A 205 18.72 -6.70 -8.71
N GLN A 206 19.52 -7.40 -9.52
CA GLN A 206 20.47 -8.42 -9.06
C GLN A 206 21.51 -7.84 -8.11
N SER A 207 22.01 -6.63 -8.40
CA SER A 207 22.96 -5.90 -7.56
C SER A 207 22.30 -5.18 -6.37
N ARG A 208 20.98 -5.34 -6.17
CA ARG A 208 20.18 -4.74 -5.09
C ARG A 208 20.32 -3.22 -4.99
N HIS A 209 20.47 -2.52 -6.12
CA HIS A 209 20.36 -1.06 -6.15
C HIS A 209 18.91 -0.62 -6.16
N ILE A 210 18.04 -1.45 -6.75
CA ILE A 210 16.59 -1.29 -6.70
C ILE A 210 15.96 -2.56 -6.12
N TYR A 211 14.79 -2.41 -5.52
CA TYR A 211 13.99 -3.49 -4.96
C TYR A 211 12.67 -3.60 -5.71
N ALA A 212 12.19 -4.82 -5.94
CA ALA A 212 10.88 -5.08 -6.55
C ALA A 212 9.89 -5.46 -5.45
N TYR A 213 8.77 -4.75 -5.37
CA TYR A 213 7.66 -5.15 -4.52
C TYR A 213 6.95 -6.35 -5.17
N PRO A 214 6.79 -7.47 -4.45
CA PRO A 214 5.93 -8.55 -4.91
C PRO A 214 4.47 -8.10 -4.84
N VAL A 215 3.66 -8.64 -5.74
CA VAL A 215 2.20 -8.63 -5.56
C VAL A 215 1.88 -9.34 -4.25
N LEU A 216 0.95 -8.78 -3.47
CA LEU A 216 0.48 -9.40 -2.25
C LEU A 216 -0.86 -10.07 -2.53
N VAL A 217 -0.94 -11.37 -2.31
CA VAL A 217 -2.14 -12.16 -2.65
C VAL A 217 -2.66 -12.90 -1.43
N GLU A 218 -3.97 -12.90 -1.23
CA GLU A 218 -4.62 -13.68 -0.18
C GLU A 218 -4.28 -15.18 -0.32
N LYS A 219 -3.86 -15.83 0.77
CA LYS A 219 -3.26 -17.17 0.71
C LYS A 219 -4.20 -18.27 0.19
N LYS A 220 -5.51 -18.14 0.40
CA LYS A 220 -6.54 -19.05 -0.15
C LYS A 220 -7.21 -18.49 -1.40
N ARG A 221 -6.65 -17.42 -1.98
CA ARG A 221 -7.14 -16.78 -3.20
C ARG A 221 -8.59 -16.31 -3.06
N GLN A 222 -8.98 -15.92 -1.85
CA GLN A 222 -10.28 -15.29 -1.62
C GLN A 222 -10.22 -13.78 -1.92
N PRO A 223 -11.32 -13.17 -2.38
CA PRO A 223 -11.35 -11.74 -2.66
C PRO A 223 -10.98 -10.88 -1.45
N VAL A 224 -10.33 -9.75 -1.73
CA VAL A 224 -9.92 -8.77 -0.72
C VAL A 224 -10.50 -7.40 -1.05
N ALA A 225 -11.00 -6.71 -0.04
CA ALA A 225 -11.35 -5.29 -0.11
C ALA A 225 -10.40 -4.45 0.77
N GLN A 226 -10.24 -3.18 0.41
CA GLN A 226 -9.44 -2.15 1.08
C GLN A 226 -10.21 -0.82 1.08
N SER A 227 -10.06 -0.06 2.17
CA SER A 227 -10.34 1.38 2.22
C SER A 227 -9.17 2.07 2.91
N GLU A 228 -8.82 3.29 2.54
CA GLU A 228 -7.70 3.99 3.17
C GLU A 228 -7.89 5.51 3.19
N HIS A 229 -7.51 6.13 4.31
CA HIS A 229 -7.30 7.56 4.39
C HIS A 229 -5.96 7.91 5.05
N THR A 230 -5.38 9.02 4.57
CA THR A 230 -4.29 9.73 5.23
C THR A 230 -4.84 10.76 6.21
N PHE A 231 -4.19 10.86 7.38
CA PHE A 231 -4.45 11.90 8.37
C PHE A 231 -3.16 12.46 8.99
N ILE A 232 -3.26 13.69 9.45
CA ILE A 232 -2.20 14.44 10.14
C ILE A 232 -2.65 14.67 11.59
N ILE A 233 -1.71 14.48 12.52
CA ILE A 233 -1.93 14.78 13.94
C ILE A 233 -1.33 16.15 14.24
N TYR A 234 -2.19 17.13 14.48
CA TYR A 234 -1.81 18.43 15.03
C TYR A 234 -2.07 18.47 16.54
N LYS A 235 -1.54 19.50 17.19
CA LYS A 235 -1.84 19.77 18.60
C LYS A 235 -3.35 19.96 18.81
N GLY A 236 -3.98 18.97 19.43
CA GLY A 236 -5.42 18.98 19.75
C GLY A 236 -6.36 18.85 18.54
N LYS A 237 -5.86 18.49 17.36
CA LYS A 237 -6.67 18.31 16.13
C LYS A 237 -6.14 17.16 15.29
N VAL A 238 -7.05 16.33 14.78
CA VAL A 238 -6.76 15.36 13.72
C VAL A 238 -7.36 15.90 12.43
N GLU A 239 -6.59 15.87 11.34
CA GLU A 239 -7.03 16.32 10.02
C GLU A 239 -6.89 15.19 9.02
N VAL A 240 -8.00 14.75 8.45
CA VAL A 240 -8.02 13.74 7.38
C VAL A 240 -7.86 14.47 6.05
N THR A 241 -6.83 14.14 5.28
CA THR A 241 -6.43 14.91 4.08
C THR A 241 -7.01 14.38 2.77
N THR A 242 -7.77 13.28 2.83
CA THR A 242 -8.15 12.48 1.65
C THR A 242 -9.64 12.14 1.61
N ILE A 243 -10.49 12.90 2.31
CA ILE A 243 -11.96 12.75 2.26
C ILE A 243 -12.58 13.28 0.97
#